data_AF-A0A6N8ZE61-F1
#
_entry.id   AF-A0A6N8ZE61-F1
#
_cell.length_a   1.000
_cell.length_b   1.000
_cell.length_c   1.000
_cell.angle_alpha   90.00
_cell.angle_beta   90.00
_cell.angle_gamma   90.00
#
_symmetry.space_group_name_H-M   'P 1'
#
loop_
_entity.id
_entity.type
_entity.pdbx_description
1 polymer ?
#
loop_
_entity_poly.entity_id
_entity_poly.type
_entity_poly.pdbx_seq_one_letter_code
_entity_poly.pdbx_strand_id
1 'polypeptide(L)'
;MTAITETTAEIPVRKVSRAEMMAELQAEIADYEQRYEMPSERMAALVEWGEMKETAEVLEWCFAYRALESLREQTPTAGSPGTTTEPSRTSV
;
A
#
# COMPACT_ATOMS: atom_id res chain seq x y z
N MET A 1 24.59 -41.44 7.41
CA MET A 1 23.25 -40.83 7.48
C MET A 1 23.39 -39.53 8.26
N THR A 2 23.45 -38.40 7.56
CA THR A 2 23.68 -37.08 8.18
C THR A 2 22.32 -36.40 8.34
N ALA A 3 21.91 -36.15 9.57
CA ALA A 3 20.66 -35.46 9.88
C ALA A 3 20.80 -33.98 9.52
N ILE A 4 19.99 -33.51 8.57
CA ILE A 4 19.75 -32.10 8.30
C ILE A 4 18.81 -31.58 9.39
N THR A 5 19.37 -30.85 10.36
CA THR A 5 18.57 -30.07 11.32
C THR A 5 18.05 -28.84 10.59
N GLU A 6 16.76 -28.85 10.30
CA GLU A 6 16.02 -27.73 9.71
C GLU A 6 15.86 -26.65 10.78
N THR A 7 16.79 -25.70 10.84
CA THR A 7 16.64 -24.49 11.64
C THR A 7 15.61 -23.61 10.95
N THR A 8 14.33 -23.79 11.30
CA THR A 8 13.27 -22.84 10.98
C THR A 8 13.61 -21.52 11.67
N ALA A 9 14.17 -20.57 10.91
CA ALA A 9 14.40 -19.22 11.39
C ALA A 9 13.05 -18.55 11.63
N GLU A 10 12.65 -18.41 12.90
CA GLU A 10 11.52 -17.56 13.27
C GLU A 10 11.84 -16.12 12.85
N ILE A 11 11.14 -15.61 11.83
CA ILE A 11 11.29 -14.23 11.39
C ILE A 11 10.57 -13.35 12.42
N PRO A 12 11.27 -12.51 13.18
CA PRO A 12 10.63 -11.65 14.16
C PRO A 12 9.80 -10.58 13.44
N VAL A 13 8.47 -10.70 13.54
CA VAL A 13 7.55 -9.68 13.00
C VAL A 13 7.58 -8.47 13.93
N ARG A 14 8.24 -7.39 13.51
CA ARG A 14 8.20 -6.12 14.23
C ARG A 14 6.77 -5.56 14.18
N LYS A 15 6.18 -5.32 15.34
CA LYS A 15 4.91 -4.58 15.45
C LYS A 15 5.23 -3.10 15.29
N VAL A 16 4.89 -2.53 14.14
CA VAL A 16 5.01 -1.09 13.85
C VAL A 16 3.63 -0.45 14.03
N SER A 17 3.54 0.68 14.71
CA SER A 17 2.27 1.41 14.81
C SER A 17 1.90 2.00 13.45
N ARG A 18 0.60 2.23 13.20
CA ARG A 18 0.12 2.89 11.98
C ARG A 18 0.80 4.25 11.77
N ALA A 19 0.98 5.03 12.84
CA ALA A 19 1.60 6.34 12.77
C ALA A 19 3.08 6.26 12.37
N GLU A 20 3.82 5.30 12.95
CA GLU A 20 5.21 5.04 12.57
C GLU A 20 5.30 4.58 11.10
N MET A 21 4.44 3.67 10.67
CA MET A 21 4.42 3.19 9.28
C MET A 21 4.09 4.30 8.28
N MET A 22 3.13 5.18 8.61
CA MET A 22 2.83 6.35 7.78
C MET A 22 4.02 7.33 7.71
N ALA A 23 4.75 7.51 8.80
CA ALA A 23 5.93 8.38 8.83
C ALA A 23 7.09 7.77 8.02
N GLU A 24 7.32 6.46 8.12
CA GLU A 24 8.32 5.74 7.33
C GLU A 24 8.02 5.86 5.83
N LEU A 25 6.78 5.57 5.41
CA LEU A 25 6.35 5.71 4.01
C LEU A 25 6.46 7.15 3.51
N GLN A 26 6.10 8.12 4.34
CA GLN A 26 6.19 9.53 3.95
C GLN A 26 7.65 9.98 3.76
N ALA A 27 8.58 9.49 4.59
CA ALA A 27 10.00 9.77 4.42
C ALA A 27 10.54 9.13 3.14
N GLU A 28 10.20 7.87 2.88
CA GLU A 28 10.59 7.16 1.67
C GLU A 28 10.08 7.85 0.40
N ILE A 29 8.82 8.27 0.41
CA ILE A 29 8.22 9.05 -0.69
C ILE A 29 8.97 10.37 -0.90
N ALA A 30 9.29 11.09 0.16
CA ALA A 30 9.99 12.37 0.06
C ALA A 30 11.38 12.22 -0.59
N ASP A 31 12.08 11.12 -0.31
CA ASP A 31 13.36 10.82 -0.94
C ASP A 31 13.23 10.60 -2.44
N TYR A 32 12.17 9.90 -2.89
CA TYR A 32 11.88 9.74 -4.31
C TYR A 32 11.48 11.07 -4.97
N GLU A 33 10.57 11.83 -4.35
CA GLU A 33 10.11 13.11 -4.89
C GLU A 33 11.27 14.12 -5.04
N GLN A 34 12.21 14.12 -4.10
CA GLN A 34 13.41 14.93 -4.17
C GLN A 34 14.36 14.44 -5.28
N ARG A 35 14.60 13.13 -5.38
CA ARG A 35 15.51 12.55 -6.37
C ARG A 35 15.03 12.77 -7.81
N TYR A 36 13.73 12.66 -8.01
CA TYR A 36 13.08 12.76 -9.32
C TYR A 36 12.50 14.15 -9.60
N GLU A 37 12.60 15.07 -8.63
CA GLU A 37 12.03 16.43 -8.69
C GLU A 37 10.57 16.44 -9.14
N MET A 38 9.80 15.44 -8.70
CA MET A 38 8.45 15.17 -9.19
C MET A 38 7.54 14.67 -8.06
N PRO A 39 6.32 15.20 -7.93
CA PRO A 39 5.33 14.66 -6.98
C PRO A 39 4.95 13.21 -7.29
N SER A 40 4.74 12.41 -6.26
CA SER A 40 4.38 10.99 -6.37
C SER A 40 3.07 10.75 -7.12
N GLU A 41 2.09 11.62 -6.92
CA GLU A 41 0.81 11.59 -7.65
C GLU A 41 1.04 11.66 -9.16
N ARG A 42 1.94 12.55 -9.59
CA ARG A 42 2.28 12.70 -11.01
C ARG A 42 3.05 11.50 -11.54
N MET A 43 4.00 10.97 -10.77
CA MET A 43 4.72 9.75 -11.16
C MET A 43 3.76 8.58 -11.34
N ALA A 44 2.84 8.37 -10.39
CA ALA A 44 1.82 7.31 -10.47
C ALA A 44 0.93 7.46 -11.71
N ALA A 45 0.50 8.69 -12.04
CA ALA A 45 -0.27 8.95 -13.25
C ALA A 45 0.51 8.65 -14.54
N LEU A 46 1.80 9.01 -14.60
CA LEU A 46 2.65 8.71 -15.78
C LEU A 46 2.84 7.21 -15.98
N VAL A 47 2.96 6.44 -14.90
CA VAL A 47 3.01 4.97 -14.97
C VAL A 47 1.68 4.41 -15.48
N GLU A 48 0.55 4.89 -14.94
CA GLU A 48 -0.79 4.44 -15.36
C GLU A 48 -1.08 4.74 -16.83
N TRP A 49 -0.62 5.89 -17.34
CA TRP A 49 -0.76 6.26 -18.75
C TRP A 49 0.27 5.60 -19.67
N GLY A 50 1.20 4.82 -19.12
CA GLY A 50 2.28 4.18 -19.88
C GLY A 50 3.31 5.16 -20.44
N GLU A 51 3.36 6.39 -19.91
CA GLU A 51 4.32 7.42 -20.28
C GLU A 51 5.66 7.28 -19.52
N MET A 52 5.68 6.50 -18.44
CA MET A 52 6.88 6.16 -17.68
C MET A 52 7.17 4.66 -17.73
N LYS A 53 8.46 4.31 -17.76
CA LYS A 53 8.89 2.92 -17.70
C LYS A 53 8.76 2.39 -16.27
N GLU A 54 8.08 1.26 -16.11
CA GLU A 54 7.96 0.51 -14.88
C GLU A 54 9.28 -0.19 -14.52
N THR A 55 10.20 0.54 -13.90
CA THR A 55 11.39 -0.03 -13.26
C THR A 55 11.04 -0.50 -11.85
N ALA A 56 11.88 -1.36 -11.27
CA ALA A 56 11.69 -1.80 -9.89
C ALA A 56 11.59 -0.61 -8.91
N GLU A 57 12.43 0.42 -9.09
CA GLU A 57 12.42 1.62 -8.27
C GLU A 57 11.14 2.46 -8.45
N VAL A 58 10.66 2.61 -9.69
CA VAL A 58 9.41 3.33 -9.96
C VAL A 58 8.20 2.61 -9.35
N LEU A 59 8.20 1.28 -9.42
CA LEU A 59 7.16 0.47 -8.80
C LEU A 59 7.20 0.56 -7.28
N GLU A 60 8.38 0.48 -6.66
CA GLU A 60 8.59 0.66 -5.22
C GLU A 60 8.04 2.01 -4.75
N TRP A 61 8.38 3.09 -5.45
CA TRP A 61 7.83 4.42 -5.19
C TRP A 61 6.30 4.46 -5.30
N CYS A 62 5.73 3.90 -6.37
CA CYS A 62 4.28 3.86 -6.56
C CYS A 62 3.58 3.04 -5.45
N PHE A 63 4.18 1.93 -5.01
CA PHE A 63 3.66 1.12 -3.91
C PHE A 63 3.70 1.88 -2.59
N ALA A 64 4.81 2.57 -2.28
CA ALA A 64 4.91 3.37 -1.06
C ALA A 64 3.83 4.47 -1.03
N TYR A 65 3.63 5.16 -2.15
CA TYR A 65 2.58 6.17 -2.30
C TYR A 65 1.17 5.60 -2.08
N ARG A 66 0.81 4.51 -2.78
CA ARG A 66 -0.51 3.88 -2.65
C ARG A 66 -0.75 3.28 -1.27
N ALA A 67 0.28 2.74 -0.63
CA ALA A 67 0.21 2.24 0.75
C ALA A 67 -0.08 3.38 1.73
N LEU A 68 0.57 4.54 1.56
CA LEU A 68 0.31 5.72 2.39
C LEU A 68 -1.11 6.25 2.18
N GLU A 69 -1.60 6.33 0.94
CA GLU A 69 -3.00 6.72 0.65
C GLU A 69 -3.98 5.75 1.30
N SER A 70 -3.77 4.44 1.11
CA SER A 70 -4.62 3.40 1.71
C SER A 70 -4.64 3.50 3.24
N LEU A 71 -3.50 3.79 3.87
CA LEU A 71 -3.41 4.00 5.31
C LEU A 71 -4.07 5.31 5.75
N ARG A 72 -4.15 6.34 4.91
CA ARG A 72 -4.88 7.59 5.22
C ARG A 72 -6.39 7.35 5.15
N GLU A 73 -6.87 6.69 4.10
CA GLU A 73 -8.29 6.41 3.88
C GLU A 73 -8.90 5.49 4.94
N GLN A 74 -8.11 4.57 5.50
CA GLN A 74 -8.49 3.70 6.63
C GLN A 74 -8.66 4.45 7.98
N THR A 75 -8.84 5.77 7.98
CA THR A 75 -9.52 6.41 9.12
C THR A 75 -10.84 5.70 9.37
N PRO A 76 -11.13 5.26 10.61
CA PRO A 76 -12.39 4.57 10.90
C PRO A 76 -13.54 5.53 10.58
N THR A 77 -14.20 5.28 9.45
CA THR A 77 -15.53 5.82 9.17
C THR A 77 -16.43 5.30 10.29
N ALA A 78 -16.72 6.17 11.24
CA ALA A 78 -17.88 5.99 12.10
C ALA A 78 -19.11 6.08 11.19
N GLY A 79 -19.62 4.93 10.76
CA GLY A 79 -20.92 4.82 10.10
C GLY A 79 -20.88 4.49 8.61
N SER A 80 -21.03 3.21 8.29
CA SER A 80 -21.94 2.80 7.23
C SER A 80 -22.60 1.48 7.65
N PRO A 81 -23.78 1.53 8.29
CA PRO A 81 -24.59 0.33 8.46
C PRO A 81 -24.96 -0.20 7.07
N GLY A 82 -24.71 -1.49 6.86
CA GLY A 82 -24.94 -2.15 5.59
C GLY A 82 -26.35 -1.90 5.06
N THR A 83 -26.45 -1.30 3.89
CA THR A 83 -27.65 -1.45 3.06
C THR A 83 -27.46 -2.75 2.28
N THR A 84 -27.84 -3.86 2.92
CA THR A 84 -28.21 -5.07 2.18
C THR A 84 -29.49 -4.73 1.43
N THR A 85 -29.36 -4.32 0.18
CA THR A 85 -30.51 -4.26 -0.74
C THR A 85 -30.84 -5.68 -1.13
N GLU A 86 -31.75 -6.29 -0.36
CA GLU A 86 -32.45 -7.52 -0.70
C GLU A 86 -33.12 -7.37 -2.08
N PRO A 87 -32.93 -8.30 -3.03
CA PRO A 87 -33.66 -8.25 -4.29
C PRO A 87 -35.12 -8.67 -4.03
N SER A 88 -36.02 -7.68 -3.95
CA SER A 88 -37.46 -7.89 -3.93
C SER A 88 -37.89 -8.72 -5.13
N ARG A 89 -38.14 -10.00 -4.86
CA ARG A 89 -38.74 -10.96 -5.75
C ARG A 89 -40.25 -10.69 -5.80
N THR A 90 -40.69 -9.82 -6.71
CA THR A 90 -42.13 -9.73 -7.04
C THR A 90 -42.47 -10.84 -8.03
N SER A 91 -43.11 -11.89 -7.51
CA SER A 91 -43.91 -12.83 -8.29
C SER A 91 -45.38 -12.43 -8.21
N VAL A 92 -46.10 -12.82 -9.27
CA VAL A 92 -47.56 -12.70 -9.56
C VAL A 92 -47.94 -11.47 -10.35
#